data_AF-A0A4Y3QHW2-F1
#
_entry.id   AF-A0A4Y3QHW2-F1
#
_cell.length_a   1.000
_cell.length_b   1.000
_cell.length_c   1.000
_cell.angle_alpha   90.00
_cell.angle_beta   90.00
_cell.angle_gamma   90.00
#
_symmetry.space_group_name_H-M   'P 1'
#
loop_
_entity.id
_entity.type
_entity.pdbx_description
1 polymer ?
#
loop_
_entity_poly.entity_id
_entity_poly.type
_entity_poly.pdbx_seq_one_letter_code
_entity_poly.pdbx_strand_id
1 'polypeptide(L)'
;MPVLVALATAVFAVASVGLVVVDVRTHRLPDAVVLSALVVVAGLLTAEALRVGDTPRAVGVVGGAGATFAVALALHLGRPGAFGGGDVKLAALVGAPLGWYGPEAVASGLLIALLLGGVAAAGVLLAGGRRVQIAYGPWLLLGAWLRLLSGPGEPTPSS
;
A
#
# COMPACT_ATOMS: atom_id res chain seq x y z
N MET A 1 -0.67 -21.35 4.34
CA MET A 1 -0.88 -20.37 3.26
C MET A 1 -0.42 -20.98 1.95
N PRO A 2 -1.11 -20.74 0.82
CA PRO A 2 -0.65 -21.24 -0.48
C PRO A 2 0.69 -20.60 -0.86
N VAL A 3 1.50 -21.35 -1.62
CA VAL A 3 2.90 -20.98 -1.94
C VAL A 3 2.98 -19.65 -2.68
N LEU A 4 2.08 -19.39 -3.64
CA LEU A 4 2.08 -18.14 -4.40
C LEU A 4 1.76 -16.91 -3.53
N VAL A 5 0.86 -17.04 -2.56
CA VAL A 5 0.59 -15.96 -1.58
C VAL A 5 1.80 -15.74 -0.69
N ALA A 6 2.45 -16.81 -0.19
CA ALA A 6 3.65 -16.67 0.61
C ALA A 6 4.80 -15.98 -0.16
N LEU A 7 4.99 -16.32 -1.44
CA LEU A 7 5.95 -15.66 -2.31
C LEU A 7 5.58 -14.18 -2.54
N ALA A 8 4.31 -13.87 -2.80
CA ALA A 8 3.85 -12.50 -2.96
C ALA A 8 4.12 -11.67 -1.69
N THR A 9 3.79 -12.21 -0.52
CA THR A 9 4.05 -11.57 0.78
C THR A 9 5.55 -11.39 1.03
N ALA A 10 6.39 -12.37 0.69
CA ALA A 10 7.84 -12.27 0.83
C ALA A 10 8.45 -11.20 -0.08
N VAL A 11 8.04 -11.15 -1.35
CA VAL A 11 8.45 -10.10 -2.30
C VAL A 11 7.99 -8.73 -1.80
N PHE A 12 6.74 -8.61 -1.35
CA PHE A 12 6.22 -7.37 -0.78
C PHE A 12 7.00 -6.93 0.46
N ALA A 13 7.40 -7.86 1.34
CA ALA A 13 8.20 -7.58 2.53
C ALA A 13 9.59 -7.06 2.18
N VAL A 14 10.31 -7.76 1.30
CA VAL A 14 11.65 -7.35 0.87
C VAL A 14 11.61 -5.99 0.16
N ALA A 15 10.64 -5.79 -0.75
CA ALA A 15 10.43 -4.51 -1.41
C ALA A 15 10.10 -3.40 -0.40
N SER A 16 9.23 -3.67 0.59
CA SER A 16 8.87 -2.71 1.63
C SER A 16 10.10 -2.22 2.39
N VAL A 17 10.96 -3.12 2.85
CA VAL A 17 12.19 -2.76 3.59
C VAL A 17 13.11 -1.92 2.72
N GLY A 18 13.37 -2.35 1.47
CA GLY A 18 14.22 -1.60 0.56
C GLY A 18 13.68 -0.21 0.25
N LEU A 19 12.39 -0.10 -0.02
CA LEU A 19 11.73 1.17 -0.32
C LEU A 19 11.73 2.10 0.89
N VAL A 20 11.44 1.62 2.11
CA VAL A 20 11.53 2.45 3.33
C VAL A 20 12.94 3.00 3.53
N VAL A 21 13.98 2.17 3.36
CA VAL A 21 15.37 2.61 3.55
C VAL A 21 15.75 3.68 2.53
N VAL A 22 15.40 3.49 1.25
CA VAL A 22 15.70 4.46 0.19
C VAL A 22 14.90 5.74 0.40
N ASP A 23 13.64 5.63 0.75
CA ASP A 23 12.74 6.76 0.92
C ASP A 23 13.11 7.63 2.12
N VAL A 24 13.43 7.02 3.28
CA VAL A 24 13.92 7.75 4.46
C VAL A 24 15.25 8.46 4.19
N ARG A 25 16.12 7.88 3.35
CA ARG A 25 17.44 8.46 3.05
C ARG A 25 17.41 9.54 1.99
N THR A 26 16.54 9.39 0.99
CA THR A 26 16.61 10.17 -0.24
C THR A 26 15.33 10.91 -0.60
N HIS A 27 14.24 10.69 0.15
CA HIS A 27 12.89 11.19 -0.16
C HIS A 27 12.48 10.91 -1.61
N ARG A 28 12.91 9.75 -2.13
CA ARG A 28 12.64 9.30 -3.49
C ARG A 28 12.32 7.82 -3.46
N LEU A 29 11.33 7.43 -4.25
CA LEU A 29 10.98 6.03 -4.47
C LEU A 29 11.43 5.64 -5.89
N PRO A 30 12.33 4.66 -6.05
CA PRO A 30 12.81 4.25 -7.36
C PRO A 30 11.70 3.49 -8.10
N ASP A 31 11.20 4.09 -9.18
CA ASP A 31 10.11 3.56 -10.01
C ASP A 31 10.34 2.11 -10.43
N ALA A 32 11.58 1.75 -10.80
CA ALA A 32 11.91 0.39 -11.22
C ALA A 32 11.61 -0.65 -10.14
N VAL A 33 11.89 -0.33 -8.86
CA VAL A 33 11.63 -1.24 -7.73
C VAL A 33 10.14 -1.29 -7.42
N VAL A 34 9.47 -0.14 -7.39
CA VAL A 34 8.03 -0.07 -7.08
C VAL A 34 7.20 -0.80 -8.14
N LEU A 35 7.47 -0.54 -9.42
CA LEU A 35 6.72 -1.15 -10.52
C LEU A 35 7.03 -2.64 -10.70
N SER A 36 8.29 -3.05 -10.53
CA SER A 36 8.62 -4.48 -10.58
C SER A 36 7.97 -5.24 -9.42
N ALA A 37 8.02 -4.70 -8.20
CA ALA A 37 7.34 -5.28 -7.06
C ALA A 37 5.82 -5.34 -7.30
N LEU A 38 5.21 -4.29 -7.87
CA LEU A 38 3.78 -4.28 -8.18
C LEU A 38 3.41 -5.40 -9.15
N VAL A 39 4.15 -5.53 -10.26
CA VAL A 39 3.91 -6.56 -11.27
C VAL A 39 4.06 -7.96 -10.66
N VAL A 40 5.12 -8.21 -9.88
CA VAL A 40 5.37 -9.52 -9.28
C VAL A 40 4.31 -9.85 -8.23
N VAL A 41 4.02 -8.93 -7.30
CA VAL A 41 3.04 -9.16 -6.22
C VAL A 41 1.64 -9.33 -6.78
N ALA A 42 1.18 -8.41 -7.64
CA ALA A 42 -0.15 -8.51 -8.25
C ALA A 42 -0.24 -9.76 -9.15
N GLY A 43 0.81 -10.09 -9.89
CA GLY A 43 0.88 -11.26 -10.76
C GLY A 43 0.79 -12.58 -9.97
N LEU A 44 1.53 -12.72 -8.87
CA LEU A 44 1.48 -13.91 -8.02
C LEU A 44 0.12 -14.09 -7.34
N LEU A 45 -0.47 -13.00 -6.83
CA LEU A 45 -1.79 -13.04 -6.21
C LEU A 45 -2.87 -13.37 -7.24
N THR A 46 -2.87 -12.70 -8.39
CA THR A 46 -3.84 -12.99 -9.47
C THR A 46 -3.67 -14.43 -9.98
N ALA A 47 -2.43 -14.91 -10.15
CA ALA A 47 -2.17 -16.30 -10.53
C ALA A 47 -2.73 -17.30 -9.51
N GLU A 48 -2.60 -17.02 -8.21
CA GLU A 48 -3.22 -17.86 -7.19
C GLU A 48 -4.74 -17.84 -7.27
N ALA A 49 -5.35 -16.65 -7.43
CA ALA A 49 -6.81 -16.52 -7.59
C ALA A 49 -7.32 -17.38 -8.75
N LEU A 50 -6.66 -17.30 -9.91
CA LEU A 50 -7.01 -18.10 -11.08
C LEU A 50 -6.79 -19.60 -10.85
N ARG A 51 -5.70 -19.98 -10.17
CA ARG A 51 -5.38 -21.38 -9.84
C ARG A 51 -6.45 -22.04 -8.97
N VAL A 52 -7.08 -21.28 -8.07
CA VAL A 52 -8.13 -21.78 -7.17
C VAL A 52 -9.55 -21.46 -7.64
N GLY A 53 -9.70 -20.78 -8.79
CA GLY A 53 -11.00 -20.41 -9.35
C GLY A 53 -11.73 -19.28 -8.60
N ASP A 54 -11.01 -18.46 -7.82
CA ASP A 54 -11.56 -17.36 -7.02
C ASP A 54 -11.46 -16.02 -7.78
N THR A 55 -12.33 -15.85 -8.78
CA THR A 55 -12.41 -14.61 -9.57
C THR A 55 -12.59 -13.35 -8.72
N PRO A 56 -13.43 -13.33 -7.66
CA PRO A 56 -13.53 -12.18 -6.76
C PRO A 56 -12.19 -11.71 -6.19
N ARG A 57 -11.28 -12.62 -5.82
CA ARG A 57 -9.93 -12.24 -5.36
C ARG A 57 -9.06 -11.64 -6.46
N ALA A 58 -9.14 -12.15 -7.68
CA ALA A 58 -8.42 -11.56 -8.83
C ALA A 58 -8.89 -10.11 -9.08
N VAL A 59 -10.21 -9.90 -9.06
CA VAL A 59 -10.82 -8.56 -9.16
C VAL A 59 -10.42 -7.70 -7.98
N GLY A 60 -10.37 -8.27 -6.77
CA GLY A 60 -9.93 -7.59 -5.55
C GLY A 60 -8.50 -7.05 -5.67
N VAL A 61 -7.55 -7.85 -6.16
CA VAL A 61 -6.15 -7.42 -6.35
C VAL A 61 -6.05 -6.24 -7.31
N VAL A 62 -6.66 -6.35 -8.50
CA VAL A 62 -6.63 -5.29 -9.52
C VAL A 62 -7.39 -4.05 -9.04
N GLY A 63 -8.57 -4.25 -8.45
CA GLY A 63 -9.40 -3.18 -7.91
C GLY A 63 -8.75 -2.45 -6.74
N GLY A 64 -8.09 -3.16 -5.83
CA GLY A 64 -7.34 -2.59 -4.72
C GLY A 64 -6.15 -1.76 -5.21
N ALA A 65 -5.36 -2.29 -6.15
CA ALA A 65 -4.27 -1.54 -6.77
C ALA A 65 -4.77 -0.29 -7.50
N GLY A 66 -5.83 -0.42 -8.30
CA GLY A 66 -6.43 0.70 -9.04
C GLY A 66 -7.04 1.77 -8.13
N ALA A 67 -7.78 1.37 -7.09
CA ALA A 67 -8.44 2.28 -6.17
C ALA A 67 -7.43 3.09 -5.35
N THR A 68 -6.42 2.43 -4.77
CA THR A 68 -5.35 3.09 -4.02
C THR A 68 -4.52 4.02 -4.91
N PHE A 69 -4.19 3.60 -6.14
CA PHE A 69 -3.55 4.45 -7.14
C PHE A 69 -4.40 5.69 -7.46
N ALA A 70 -5.69 5.52 -7.72
CA ALA A 70 -6.59 6.61 -8.07
C ALA A 70 -6.72 7.63 -6.92
N VAL A 71 -6.86 7.16 -5.67
CA VAL A 71 -6.88 8.02 -4.48
C VAL A 71 -5.57 8.79 -4.37
N ALA A 72 -4.44 8.11 -4.47
CA ALA A 72 -3.12 8.73 -4.37
C ALA A 72 -2.86 9.73 -5.53
N LEU A 73 -3.30 9.40 -6.74
CA LEU A 73 -3.21 10.28 -7.90
C LEU A 73 -4.07 11.53 -7.72
N ALA A 74 -5.29 11.39 -7.19
CA ALA A 74 -6.15 12.52 -6.90
C ALA A 74 -5.51 13.46 -5.86
N LEU A 75 -4.87 12.91 -4.83
CA LEU A 75 -4.10 13.69 -3.84
C LEU A 75 -2.91 14.39 -4.48
N HIS A 76 -2.15 13.68 -5.34
CA HIS A 76 -1.02 14.25 -6.06
C HIS A 76 -1.45 15.39 -6.99
N LEU A 77 -2.53 15.23 -7.76
CA LEU A 77 -3.02 16.28 -8.67
C LEU A 77 -3.61 17.47 -7.91
N GLY A 78 -4.29 17.23 -6.79
CA GLY A 78 -4.84 18.29 -5.95
C GLY A 78 -3.77 19.11 -5.21
N ARG A 79 -2.67 18.46 -4.80
CA ARG A 79 -1.51 19.11 -4.14
C ARG A 79 -0.19 18.46 -4.56
N PRO A 80 0.36 18.82 -5.73
CA PRO A 80 1.58 18.19 -6.28
C PRO A 80 2.81 18.26 -5.38
N GLY A 81 2.90 19.28 -4.53
CA GLY A 81 4.02 19.46 -3.59
C GLY A 81 3.90 18.63 -2.30
N ALA A 82 2.73 18.04 -2.01
CA ALA A 82 2.46 17.33 -0.77
C ALA A 82 2.54 15.80 -0.89
N PHE A 83 2.31 15.25 -2.09
CA PHE A 83 2.30 13.82 -2.34
C PHE A 83 3.19 13.53 -3.56
N GLY A 84 4.19 12.67 -3.44
CA GLY A 84 5.15 12.42 -4.53
C GLY A 84 4.58 11.51 -5.62
N GLY A 85 5.05 11.66 -6.87
CA GLY A 85 4.67 10.74 -7.95
C GLY A 85 5.08 9.28 -7.70
N GLY A 86 6.14 9.06 -6.93
CA GLY A 86 6.55 7.73 -6.47
C GLY A 86 5.57 7.13 -5.45
N ASP A 87 5.01 7.96 -4.56
CA ASP A 87 4.02 7.52 -3.57
C ASP A 87 2.72 7.05 -4.25
N VAL A 88 2.36 7.65 -5.40
CA VAL A 88 1.20 7.23 -6.20
C VAL A 88 1.34 5.80 -6.70
N LYS A 89 2.53 5.45 -7.20
CA LYS A 89 2.83 4.08 -7.67
C LYS A 89 2.94 3.11 -6.50
N LEU A 90 3.50 3.56 -5.38
CA LEU A 90 3.57 2.77 -4.16
C LEU A 90 2.19 2.48 -3.59
N ALA A 91 1.25 3.43 -3.69
CA ALA A 91 -0.13 3.19 -3.30
C ALA A 91 -0.73 2.01 -4.08
N ALA A 92 -0.49 1.93 -5.40
CA ALA A 92 -0.92 0.79 -6.20
C ALA A 92 -0.31 -0.54 -5.70
N LEU A 93 0.99 -0.55 -5.40
CA LEU A 93 1.69 -1.71 -4.84
C LEU A 93 1.09 -2.14 -3.50
N VAL A 94 0.73 -1.20 -2.62
CA VAL A 94 0.07 -1.46 -1.34
C VAL A 94 -1.35 -1.98 -1.55
N GLY A 95 -2.08 -1.44 -2.53
CA GLY A 95 -3.46 -1.81 -2.82
C GLY A 95 -3.62 -3.24 -3.34
N ALA A 96 -2.65 -3.77 -4.07
CA ALA A 96 -2.71 -5.14 -4.59
C ALA A 96 -2.88 -6.22 -3.49
N PRO A 97 -1.99 -6.33 -2.48
CA PRO A 97 -2.14 -7.29 -1.40
C PRO A 97 -3.31 -6.96 -0.47
N LEU A 98 -3.67 -5.70 -0.26
CA LEU A 98 -4.87 -5.37 0.52
C LEU A 98 -6.15 -5.81 -0.21
N GLY A 99 -6.21 -5.58 -1.53
CA GLY A 99 -7.32 -5.95 -2.39
C GLY A 99 -7.59 -7.46 -2.43
N TRP A 100 -6.56 -8.29 -2.25
CA TRP A 100 -6.71 -9.74 -2.05
C TRP A 100 -7.62 -10.09 -0.86
N TYR A 101 -7.58 -9.28 0.20
CA TYR A 101 -8.41 -9.43 1.39
C TYR A 101 -9.72 -8.63 1.34
N GLY A 102 -10.03 -8.01 0.20
CA GLY A 102 -11.28 -7.30 -0.04
C GLY A 102 -11.21 -5.78 0.20
N PRO A 103 -12.30 -5.07 -0.15
CA PRO A 103 -12.35 -3.61 -0.13
C PRO A 103 -12.20 -3.02 1.28
N GLU A 104 -12.67 -3.71 2.32
CA GLU A 104 -12.48 -3.27 3.70
C GLU A 104 -11.01 -3.23 4.11
N ALA A 105 -10.21 -4.21 3.66
CA ALA A 105 -8.77 -4.22 3.89
C ALA A 105 -8.08 -3.05 3.19
N VAL A 106 -8.51 -2.70 1.98
CA VAL A 106 -8.04 -1.50 1.26
C VAL A 106 -8.37 -0.24 2.05
N ALA A 107 -9.64 -0.06 2.45
CA ALA A 107 -10.09 1.14 3.15
C ALA A 107 -9.40 1.31 4.51
N SER A 108 -9.36 0.25 5.32
CA SER A 108 -8.71 0.28 6.64
C SER A 108 -7.20 0.44 6.55
N GLY A 109 -6.53 -0.23 5.60
CA GLY A 109 -5.09 -0.05 5.37
C GLY A 109 -4.72 1.39 4.97
N LEU A 110 -5.50 2.00 4.07
CA LEU A 110 -5.35 3.41 3.70
C LEU A 110 -5.64 4.34 4.88
N LEU A 111 -6.68 4.07 5.68
CA LEU A 111 -7.01 4.86 6.85
C LEU A 111 -5.89 4.83 7.88
N ILE A 112 -5.33 3.66 8.18
CA ILE A 112 -4.19 3.52 9.10
C ILE A 112 -2.98 4.29 8.56
N ALA A 113 -2.67 4.15 7.27
CA ALA A 113 -1.58 4.90 6.64
C ALA A 113 -1.78 6.43 6.74
N LEU A 114 -3.00 6.90 6.50
CA LEU A 114 -3.36 8.32 6.60
C LEU A 114 -3.21 8.84 8.03
N LEU A 115 -3.70 8.09 9.02
CA LEU A 115 -3.61 8.46 10.44
C LEU A 115 -2.15 8.53 10.89
N LEU A 116 -1.34 7.53 10.54
CA LEU A 116 0.08 7.50 10.89
C LEU A 116 0.85 8.64 10.22
N GLY A 117 0.64 8.86 8.92
CA GLY A 117 1.25 9.96 8.19
C GLY A 117 0.81 11.33 8.72
N GLY A 118 -0.47 11.47 9.11
CA GLY A 118 -1.01 12.68 9.72
C GLY A 118 -0.41 12.97 11.10
N VAL A 119 -0.26 11.96 11.95
CA VAL A 119 0.39 12.10 13.27
C VAL A 119 1.86 12.48 13.10
N ALA A 120 2.57 11.83 12.18
CA ALA A 120 3.96 12.18 11.87
C ALA A 120 4.08 13.63 11.38
N ALA A 121 3.16 14.06 10.50
CA ALA A 121 3.11 15.44 10.02
C ALA A 121 2.83 16.45 11.12
N ALA A 122 1.88 16.16 12.01
CA ALA A 122 1.60 16.99 13.16
C ALA A 122 2.82 17.10 14.07
N GLY A 123 3.54 16.00 14.35
CA GLY A 123 4.76 16.00 15.15
C GLY A 123 5.85 16.91 14.58
N VAL A 124 6.09 16.84 13.26
CA VAL A 124 7.06 17.70 12.58
C VAL A 124 6.66 19.18 12.64
N LEU A 125 5.38 19.50 12.46
CA LEU A 125 4.87 20.87 12.57
C LEU A 125 5.01 21.43 13.98
N LEU A 126 4.68 20.63 15.00
CA LEU A 126 4.81 20.99 16.42
C LEU A 126 6.28 21.18 16.82
N ALA A 127 7.21 20.45 16.20
CA ALA A 127 8.65 20.63 16.37
C ALA A 127 9.22 21.86 15.61
N GLY A 128 8.38 22.67 14.97
CA GLY A 128 8.79 23.90 14.26
C GLY A 128 9.18 23.70 12.80
N GLY A 129 9.00 22.49 12.24
CA GLY A 129 9.30 22.17 10.84
C GLY A 129 8.25 22.74 9.88
N ARG A 130 8.45 23.97 9.38
CA ARG A 130 7.48 24.66 8.51
C ARG A 130 7.51 24.25 7.02
N ARG A 131 8.46 23.42 6.58
CA ARG A 131 8.66 23.07 5.14
C ARG A 131 9.23 21.67 4.90
N VAL A 132 9.02 20.70 5.80
CA VAL A 132 9.55 19.35 5.57
C VAL A 132 8.59 18.60 4.65
N GLN A 133 9.08 18.17 3.48
CA GLN A 133 8.37 17.19 2.66
C GLN A 133 8.44 15.84 3.39
N ILE A 134 7.28 15.39 3.86
CA ILE A 134 7.17 14.10 4.54
C ILE A 134 7.09 13.04 3.47
N ALA A 135 8.00 12.08 3.56
CA ALA A 135 7.94 10.89 2.72
C ALA A 135 6.73 10.06 3.18
N TYR A 136 5.72 9.91 2.31
CA TYR A 136 4.49 9.19 2.65
C TYR A 136 4.64 7.69 2.51
N GLY A 137 5.61 7.24 1.72
CA GLY A 137 5.90 5.84 1.47
C GLY A 137 6.01 4.94 2.71
N PRO A 138 6.70 5.31 3.81
CA PRO A 138 6.86 4.45 4.97
C PRO A 138 5.54 4.30 5.72
N TRP A 139 4.71 5.34 5.73
CA TRP A 139 3.40 5.33 6.37
C TRP A 139 2.37 4.52 5.56
N LEU A 140 2.43 4.60 4.22
CA LEU A 140 1.64 3.72 3.34
C LEU A 140 1.96 2.24 3.56
N LEU A 141 3.25 1.90 3.58
CA LEU A 141 3.72 0.55 3.82
C LEU A 141 3.36 0.06 5.23
N LEU A 142 3.55 0.90 6.25
CA LEU A 142 3.23 0.56 7.63
C LEU A 142 1.73 0.31 7.82
N GLY A 143 0.86 1.16 7.24
CA GLY A 143 -0.59 0.95 7.28
C GLY A 143 -1.02 -0.33 6.58
N ALA A 144 -0.39 -0.66 5.44
CA ALA A 144 -0.60 -1.93 4.75
C ALA A 144 -0.25 -3.12 5.64
N TRP A 145 0.96 -3.14 6.22
CA TRP A 145 1.42 -4.23 7.06
C TRP A 145 0.56 -4.41 8.32
N LEU A 146 0.22 -3.32 9.01
CA LEU A 146 -0.66 -3.37 10.17
C LEU A 146 -2.01 -4.01 9.82
N ARG A 147 -2.57 -3.67 8.66
CA ARG A 147 -3.84 -4.27 8.22
C ARG A 147 -3.71 -5.72 7.79
N LEU A 148 -2.61 -6.09 7.13
CA LEU A 148 -2.36 -7.48 6.71
C LEU A 148 -2.12 -8.39 7.91
N LEU A 149 -1.49 -7.88 8.97
CA LEU A 149 -1.17 -8.62 10.19
C LEU A 149 -2.33 -8.68 11.18
N SER A 150 -3.31 -7.79 11.11
CA SER A 150 -4.48 -7.80 12.00
C SER A 150 -5.48 -8.93 11.74
N GLY A 151 -5.24 -9.79 10.74
CA GLY A 151 -6.14 -10.87 10.33
C GLY A 151 -7.40 -10.39 9.59
N PRO A 152 -8.24 -11.31 9.07
CA PRO A 152 -9.58 -10.96 8.61
C PRO A 152 -10.35 -10.42 9.83
N GLY A 153 -10.91 -9.21 9.71
CA GLY A 153 -11.87 -8.73 10.71
C GLY A 153 -13.00 -9.75 10.80
N GLU A 154 -13.42 -10.10 12.02
CA GLU A 154 -14.53 -11.03 12.23
C GLU A 154 -15.72 -10.60 11.36
N PRO A 155 -16.36 -11.53 10.64
CA PRO A 155 -17.57 -11.21 9.90
C PRO A 155 -18.61 -10.70 10.91
N THR A 156 -19.06 -9.47 10.72
CA THR A 156 -20.25 -8.97 11.42
C THR A 156 -21.40 -9.93 11.10
N PRO A 157 -22.07 -10.52 12.12
CA PRO A 157 -23.21 -11.38 11.86
C PRO A 157 -24.29 -10.53 11.19
N SER A 158 -24.60 -10.84 9.93
CA SER A 158 -25.70 -10.24 9.20
C SER A 158 -27.01 -10.66 9.86
N SER A 159 -27.67 -9.71 10.53
CA SER A 159 -29.09 -9.77 10.93
C SER A 159 -30.02 -9.60 9.73
#